data_AF-A0A958RVK4-F1
#
_entry.id   AF-A0A958RVK4-F1
#
_cell.length_a   1.000
_cell.length_b   1.000
_cell.length_c   1.000
_cell.angle_alpha   90.00
_cell.angle_beta   90.00
_cell.angle_gamma   90.00
#
_symmetry.space_group_name_H-M   'P 1'
#
loop_
_entity.id
_entity.type
_entity.pdbx_description
1 polymer ?
#
loop_
_entity_poly.entity_id
_entity_poly.type
_entity_poly.pdbx_seq_one_letter_code
_entity_poly.pdbx_strand_id
1 'polypeptide(L)'
;MPSKLFAVVFASIAAFCGLLSKAESASMFPKKLNLDPPQHLLIGLDGIGYDIFLEMYRGGHFQDFKRPARMVASFPSISDPNWSRIMGTDVEESYT
;
A
#
# COMPACT_ATOMS: atom_id res chain seq x y z
N MET A 1 22.66 31.19 -1.02
CA MET A 1 21.23 31.54 -1.17
C MET A 1 20.58 30.64 -2.23
N PRO A 2 19.96 29.50 -1.86
CA PRO A 2 19.40 28.53 -2.80
C PRO A 2 17.86 28.49 -2.80
N SER A 3 17.17 29.63 -2.62
CA SER A 3 15.71 29.67 -2.45
C SER A 3 14.90 29.60 -3.75
N LYS A 4 15.52 29.87 -4.91
CA LYS A 4 14.80 29.93 -6.20
C LYS A 4 14.75 28.59 -6.93
N LEU A 5 15.70 27.69 -6.68
CA LEU A 5 15.77 26.38 -7.33
C LEU A 5 14.70 25.41 -6.79
N PHE A 6 14.38 25.50 -5.49
CA PHE A 6 13.32 24.70 -4.87
C PHE A 6 11.91 25.06 -5.37
N ALA A 7 11.65 26.33 -5.67
CA ALA A 7 10.33 26.78 -6.11
C ALA A 7 9.96 26.27 -7.52
N VAL A 8 10.94 26.13 -8.41
CA VAL A 8 10.71 25.68 -9.80
C VAL A 8 10.40 24.18 -9.86
N VAL A 9 11.00 23.36 -8.99
CA VAL A 9 10.74 21.91 -8.93
C VAL A 9 9.31 21.63 -8.43
N PHE A 10 8.85 22.38 -7.42
CA PHE A 10 7.49 22.22 -6.89
C PHE A 10 6.39 22.67 -7.86
N ALA A 11 6.63 23.74 -8.63
CA ALA A 11 5.67 24.21 -9.62
C ALA A 11 5.45 23.21 -10.78
N SER A 12 6.51 22.50 -11.20
CA SER A 12 6.41 21.50 -12.27
C SER A 12 5.69 20.21 -11.86
N ILE A 13 5.82 19.79 -10.60
CA ILE A 13 5.10 18.61 -10.07
C ILE A 13 3.59 18.90 -9.95
N ALA A 14 3.22 20.09 -9.47
CA ALA A 14 1.81 20.48 -9.35
C ALA A 14 1.11 20.56 -10.72
N ALA A 15 1.80 21.04 -11.76
CA ALA A 15 1.27 21.07 -13.12
C ALA A 15 1.09 19.67 -13.72
N PHE A 16 1.97 18.71 -13.39
CA PHE A 16 1.85 17.33 -13.85
C PHE A 16 0.68 16.58 -13.16
N CYS A 17 0.46 16.82 -11.86
CA CYS A 17 -0.71 16.28 -11.16
C CYS A 17 -2.04 16.86 -11.68
N GLY A 18 -2.05 18.15 -12.06
CA GLY A 18 -3.24 18.82 -12.58
C GLY A 18 -3.67 18.33 -13.97
N LEU A 19 -2.71 17.97 -14.84
CA LEU A 19 -3.04 17.43 -16.17
C LEU A 19 -3.50 15.96 -16.14
N LEU A 20 -2.97 15.15 -15.22
CA LEU A 20 -3.43 13.75 -15.04
C LEU A 20 -4.86 13.65 -14.51
N SER A 21 -5.30 14.60 -13.69
CA SER A 21 -6.65 14.58 -13.09
C SER A 21 -7.79 14.75 -14.12
N LYS A 22 -7.50 15.23 -15.34
CA LYS A 22 -8.53 15.54 -16.35
C LYS A 22 -8.79 14.41 -17.36
N ALA A 23 -8.03 13.32 -17.32
CA ALA A 23 -8.08 12.25 -18.33
C ALA A 23 -8.89 10.99 -17.92
N GLU A 24 -9.35 10.87 -16.67
CA GLU A 24 -10.03 9.65 -16.18
C GLU A 24 -11.52 9.85 -15.85
N SER A 25 -12.22 10.64 -16.66
CA SER A 25 -13.65 10.89 -16.44
C SER A 25 -14.48 10.67 -17.70
N ALA A 26 -14.50 9.43 -18.19
CA ALA A 26 -15.66 8.90 -18.91
C ALA A 26 -15.55 7.37 -19.08
N SER A 27 -16.45 6.64 -18.42
CA SER A 27 -16.94 5.29 -18.79
C SER A 27 -16.21 4.01 -18.32
N MET A 28 -15.67 3.95 -17.10
CA MET A 28 -15.27 2.65 -16.52
C MET A 28 -15.60 2.47 -15.03
N PHE A 29 -16.68 3.09 -14.54
CA PHE A 29 -17.20 2.71 -13.23
C PHE A 29 -18.32 1.68 -13.42
N PRO A 30 -18.15 0.44 -12.92
CA PRO A 30 -19.17 -0.58 -13.04
C PRO A 30 -20.46 -0.10 -12.36
N LYS A 31 -21.59 -0.55 -12.92
CA LYS A 31 -22.95 -0.38 -12.39
C LYS A 31 -22.92 -0.41 -10.86
N LYS A 32 -23.46 0.64 -10.21
CA LYS A 32 -23.50 0.78 -8.75
C LYS A 32 -24.04 -0.51 -8.12
N LEU A 33 -23.14 -1.36 -7.63
CA LEU A 33 -23.51 -2.57 -6.92
C LEU A 33 -24.02 -2.10 -5.55
N ASN A 34 -25.27 -2.42 -5.21
CA ASN A 34 -25.79 -2.25 -3.86
C ASN A 34 -25.20 -3.37 -2.99
N LEU A 35 -23.93 -3.21 -2.62
CA LEU A 35 -23.28 -4.05 -1.63
C LEU A 35 -23.42 -3.38 -0.26
N ASP A 36 -23.58 -4.20 0.77
CA ASP A 36 -23.42 -3.73 2.13
C ASP A 36 -22.01 -3.14 2.31
N PRO A 37 -21.83 -2.11 3.17
CA PRO A 37 -20.52 -1.55 3.44
C PRO A 37 -19.54 -2.64 3.92
N PRO A 38 -18.28 -2.66 3.44
CA PRO A 38 -17.32 -3.65 3.86
C PRO A 38 -17.07 -3.53 5.37
N GLN A 39 -17.22 -4.66 6.08
CA GLN A 39 -17.02 -4.73 7.53
C GLN A 39 -15.53 -4.83 7.92
N HIS A 40 -14.67 -5.20 6.97
CA HIS A 40 -13.26 -5.49 7.20
C HIS A 40 -12.40 -4.83 6.12
N LEU A 41 -11.34 -4.14 6.56
CA LEU A 41 -10.29 -3.60 5.70
C LEU A 41 -8.98 -4.31 6.06
N LEU A 42 -8.38 -4.99 5.09
CA LEU A 42 -7.05 -5.59 5.22
C LEU A 42 -6.05 -4.70 4.49
N ILE A 43 -5.04 -4.20 5.23
CA ILE A 43 -3.93 -3.43 4.69
C ILE A 43 -2.68 -4.29 4.83
N GLY A 44 -2.07 -4.68 3.72
CA GLY A 44 -0.76 -5.32 3.76
C GLY A 44 0.34 -4.31 3.44
N LEU A 45 1.43 -4.39 4.19
CA LEU A 45 2.61 -3.54 4.04
C LEU A 45 3.78 -4.43 3.63
N ASP A 46 4.32 -4.22 2.44
CA ASP A 46 5.41 -5.04 1.91
C ASP A 46 6.78 -4.59 2.45
N GLY A 47 7.70 -5.53 2.62
CA GLY A 47 9.08 -5.27 3.00
C GLY A 47 9.30 -4.80 4.44
N ILE A 48 8.29 -4.87 5.32
CA ILE A 48 8.43 -4.45 6.72
C ILE A 48 8.69 -5.65 7.64
N GLY A 49 9.87 -5.68 8.25
CA GLY A 49 10.21 -6.65 9.28
C GLY A 49 9.48 -6.41 10.60
N TYR A 50 9.23 -7.50 11.35
CA TYR A 50 8.56 -7.44 12.65
C TYR A 50 9.24 -6.49 13.64
N ASP A 51 10.57 -6.53 13.74
CA ASP A 51 11.30 -5.75 14.73
C ASP A 51 11.21 -4.24 14.46
N ILE A 52 11.20 -3.83 13.18
CA ILE A 52 10.99 -2.43 12.76
C ILE A 52 9.59 -1.97 13.17
N PHE A 53 8.56 -2.78 12.88
CA PHE A 53 7.19 -2.43 13.23
C PHE A 53 6.99 -2.37 14.76
N LEU A 54 7.62 -3.28 15.51
CA LEU A 54 7.60 -3.29 16.97
C LEU A 54 8.26 -2.04 17.57
N GLU A 55 9.39 -1.61 17.01
CA GLU A 55 10.06 -0.37 17.41
C GLU A 55 9.15 0.83 17.22
N MET A 56 8.55 0.98 16.03
CA MET A 56 7.63 2.10 15.76
C MET A 56 6.39 2.07 16.65
N TYR A 57 5.84 0.88 16.92
CA TYR A 57 4.73 0.73 17.85
C TYR A 57 5.11 1.21 19.26
N ARG A 58 6.27 0.77 19.77
CA ARG A 58 6.79 1.19 21.09
C ARG A 58 7.08 2.69 21.16
N GLY A 59 7.48 3.30 20.04
CA GLY A 59 7.65 4.75 19.91
C GLY A 59 6.35 5.56 19.88
N GLY A 60 5.18 4.90 19.86
CA GLY A 60 3.88 5.54 19.90
C GLY A 60 3.22 5.80 18.54
N HIS A 61 3.86 5.43 17.42
CA HIS A 61 3.36 5.77 16.07
C HIS A 61 2.11 4.99 15.64
N PHE A 62 1.83 3.83 16.26
CA PHE A 62 0.76 2.92 15.86
C PHE A 62 -0.14 2.49 17.03
N GLN A 63 -0.35 3.37 18.01
CA GLN A 63 -1.13 3.04 19.22
C GLN A 63 -2.63 2.81 18.97
N ASP A 64 -3.17 3.30 17.85
CA ASP A 64 -4.55 3.00 17.43
C ASP A 64 -4.72 1.55 16.92
N PHE A 65 -3.61 0.85 16.65
CA PHE A 65 -3.62 -0.53 16.20
C PHE A 65 -3.40 -1.51 17.37
N LYS A 66 -3.80 -2.76 17.16
CA LYS A 66 -3.48 -3.86 18.09
C LYS A 66 -1.97 -4.07 18.15
N ARG A 67 -1.49 -4.61 19.28
CA ARG A 67 -0.07 -4.95 19.49
C ARG A 67 0.46 -5.83 18.34
N PRO A 68 1.67 -5.56 17.82
CA PRO A 68 2.28 -6.37 16.78
C PRO A 68 2.45 -7.83 17.20
N ALA A 69 2.03 -8.76 16.33
CA ALA A 69 2.25 -10.20 16.47
C ALA A 69 3.35 -10.68 15.51
N ARG A 70 4.14 -11.69 15.92
CA ARG A 70 5.15 -12.28 15.04
C ARG A 70 4.46 -13.16 14.00
N MET A 71 4.85 -12.99 12.74
CA MET A 71 4.41 -13.81 11.62
C MET A 71 5.64 -14.36 10.89
N VAL A 72 5.52 -15.56 10.34
CA VAL A 72 6.54 -16.19 9.51
C VAL A 72 6.07 -16.10 8.06
N ALA A 73 6.85 -15.45 7.21
CA ALA A 73 6.59 -15.44 5.78
C ALA A 73 6.82 -16.83 5.19
N SER A 74 6.14 -17.12 4.09
CA SER A 74 6.39 -18.35 3.35
C SER A 74 7.75 -18.30 2.63
N PHE A 75 8.31 -19.47 2.31
CA PHE A 75 9.47 -19.58 1.43
C PHE A 75 9.00 -19.77 -0.03
N PRO A 76 9.65 -19.12 -1.01
CA PRO A 76 10.60 -18.02 -0.84
C PRO A 76 9.92 -16.75 -0.30
N SER A 77 10.64 -15.96 0.50
CA SER A 77 10.10 -14.75 1.14
C SER A 77 10.07 -13.55 0.19
N ILE A 78 9.40 -13.72 -0.95
CA ILE A 78 9.19 -12.71 -1.99
C ILE A 78 7.69 -12.40 -2.11
N SER A 79 7.36 -11.23 -2.66
CA SER A 79 6.02 -10.66 -2.60
C SER A 79 4.96 -11.59 -3.17
N ASP A 80 5.10 -12.03 -4.43
CA ASP A 80 4.08 -12.80 -5.15
C ASP A 80 3.57 -14.05 -4.40
N PRO A 81 4.40 -15.04 -4.02
CA PRO A 81 3.93 -16.22 -3.29
C PRO A 81 3.37 -15.90 -1.90
N ASN A 82 3.81 -14.81 -1.24
CA ASN A 82 3.22 -14.39 0.03
C ASN A 82 1.84 -13.76 -0.17
N TRP A 83 1.68 -12.89 -1.17
CA TRP A 83 0.39 -12.28 -1.49
C TRP A 83 -0.62 -13.30 -1.96
N SER A 84 -0.23 -14.24 -2.84
CA SER A 84 -1.12 -15.32 -3.27
C SER A 84 -1.67 -16.10 -2.07
N ARG A 85 -0.80 -16.44 -1.10
CA ARG A 85 -1.21 -17.13 0.12
C ARG A 85 -2.14 -16.30 1.01
N ILE A 86 -1.91 -15.00 1.15
CA ILE A 86 -2.78 -14.11 1.93
C ILE A 86 -4.16 -13.96 1.27
N MET A 87 -4.18 -13.87 -0.06
CA MET A 87 -5.41 -13.66 -0.83
C MET A 87 -6.15 -14.97 -1.16
N GLY A 88 -5.54 -16.13 -0.87
CA GLY A 88 -6.11 -17.44 -1.17
C GLY A 88 -6.13 -17.75 -2.67
N THR A 89 -5.16 -17.22 -3.43
CA THR A 89 -5.00 -17.48 -4.86
C THR A 89 -3.86 -18.46 -5.12
N ASP A 90 -3.79 -18.99 -6.34
CA ASP A 90 -2.74 -19.90 -6.74
C ASP A 90 -1.36 -19.22 -6.71
N VAL A 91 -0.33 -20.00 -6.36
CA VAL A 91 1.07 -19.61 -6.43
C VAL A 91 1.62 -20.07 -7.77
N GLU A 92 2.37 -19.22 -8.46
CA GLU A 92 3.01 -19.60 -9.72
C GLU A 92 4.05 -20.72 -9.47
N GLU A 93 4.05 -21.73 -10.35
CA GLU A 93 4.88 -22.93 -10.22
C GLU A 93 6.39 -22.62 -10.22
N SER A 94 6.79 -21.50 -10.82
CA SER A 94 8.17 -21.03 -10.85
C SER A 94 8.74 -20.65 -9.46
N TYR A 95 7.88 -20.54 -8.44
CA TYR A 95 8.23 -20.16 -7.07
C TYR A 95 8.11 -21.30 -6.03
N THR A 96 7.71 -22.50 -6.45
CA THR A 96 7.59 -23.71 -5.60
C THR A 96 8.74 -24.68 -5.78
#